data_AF-A0A5K7S4U7-F1
#
_entry.id   AF-A0A5K7S4U7-F1
#
_cell.length_a   1.000
_cell.length_b   1.000
_cell.length_c   1.000
_cell.angle_alpha   90.00
_cell.angle_beta   90.00
_cell.angle_gamma   90.00
#
_symmetry.space_group_name_H-M   'P 1'
#
loop_
_entity.id
_entity.type
_entity.pdbx_description
1 polymer ?
#
loop_
_entity_poly.entity_id
_entity_poly.type
_entity_poly.pdbx_seq_one_letter_code
_entity_poly.pdbx_strand_id
1 'polypeptide(L)'
;MEIADKDTLNAKDKWTEVSTLLSQQGITFEKFAENIAKMPKFYTLWWQYKEAGTYNGVIEIANPSQSSLTFVAPQVKELATIHMIIQATDTGKPPLTAFARVVINILPAK
;
A
#
# COMPACT_ATOMS: atom_id res chain seq x y z
N MET A 1 12.16 -3.70 8.25
CA MET A 1 12.62 -2.94 7.08
C MET A 1 11.80 -1.67 7.06
N GLU A 2 12.40 -0.54 7.44
CA GLU A 2 11.71 0.74 7.49
C GLU A 2 11.92 1.42 6.14
N ILE A 3 10.85 1.57 5.36
CA ILE A 3 10.89 2.21 4.04
C ILE A 3 10.58 3.70 4.29
N ALA A 4 11.57 4.57 4.16
CA ALA A 4 11.41 6.01 4.33
C ALA A 4 11.54 6.72 2.97
N ASP A 5 10.44 7.33 2.52
CA ASP A 5 10.36 8.15 1.32
C ASP A 5 10.77 9.60 1.63
N LYS A 6 11.85 10.06 0.98
CA LYS A 6 12.45 11.40 1.15
C LYS A 6 11.79 12.47 0.29
N ASP A 7 10.84 12.13 -0.57
CA ASP A 7 10.23 13.13 -1.44
C ASP A 7 9.25 14.02 -0.65
N THR A 8 9.38 15.33 -0.85
CA THR A 8 8.41 16.29 -0.38
C THR A 8 7.21 16.23 -1.33
N LEU A 9 6.06 15.77 -0.83
CA LEU A 9 4.77 15.93 -1.47
C LEU A 9 4.72 17.28 -2.21
N ASN A 10 4.57 17.27 -3.53
CA ASN A 10 4.58 18.51 -4.30
C ASN A 10 3.24 19.26 -4.12
N ALA A 11 3.11 19.94 -2.97
CA ALA A 11 1.96 20.74 -2.61
C ALA A 11 1.70 21.86 -3.63
N LYS A 12 2.75 22.35 -4.31
CA LYS A 12 2.63 23.41 -5.31
C LYS A 12 1.94 22.92 -6.58
N ASP A 13 2.30 21.72 -7.05
CA ASP A 13 1.63 21.10 -8.20
C ASP A 13 0.17 20.78 -7.89
N LYS A 14 -0.11 20.19 -6.72
CA LYS A 14 -1.48 19.89 -6.32
C LYS A 14 -2.30 21.17 -6.13
N TRP A 15 -1.72 22.23 -5.55
CA TRP A 15 -2.38 23.52 -5.40
C TRP A 15 -2.76 24.14 -6.74
N THR A 16 -1.90 24.03 -7.76
CA THR A 16 -2.19 24.59 -9.09
C THR A 16 -3.50 24.01 -9.67
N GLU A 17 -3.79 22.73 -9.41
CA GLU A 17 -5.01 22.05 -9.89
C GLU A 17 -6.28 22.49 -9.15
N VAL A 18 -6.18 22.86 -7.86
CA VAL A 18 -7.36 23.06 -6.99
C VAL A 18 -7.51 24.48 -6.42
N SER A 19 -6.50 25.33 -6.61
CA SER A 19 -6.40 26.67 -5.99
C SER A 19 -7.61 27.55 -6.25
N THR A 20 -8.15 27.53 -7.46
CA THR A 20 -9.32 28.33 -7.84
C THR A 20 -10.53 28.03 -6.97
N LEU A 21 -10.83 26.75 -6.74
CA LEU A 21 -11.98 26.32 -5.93
C LEU A 21 -11.72 26.56 -4.44
N LEU A 22 -10.54 26.18 -3.96
CA LEU A 22 -10.20 26.27 -2.55
C LEU A 22 -10.08 27.73 -2.07
N SER A 23 -9.59 28.62 -2.93
CA SER A 23 -9.50 30.06 -2.60
C SER A 23 -10.88 30.69 -2.45
N GLN A 24 -11.88 30.26 -3.23
CA GLN A 24 -13.27 30.70 -3.05
C GLN A 24 -13.86 30.29 -1.69
N GLN A 25 -13.35 29.20 -1.11
CA GLN A 25 -13.72 28.73 0.23
C GLN A 25 -12.86 29.34 1.35
N GLY A 26 -12.01 30.32 1.04
CA GLY A 26 -11.13 30.99 2.00
C GLY A 26 -9.96 30.13 2.49
N ILE A 27 -9.62 29.05 1.78
CA ILE A 27 -8.44 28.23 2.09
C ILE A 27 -7.22 28.87 1.42
N THR A 28 -6.14 29.09 2.19
CA THR A 28 -4.87 29.60 1.68
C THR A 28 -3.92 28.46 1.31
N PHE A 29 -2.86 28.78 0.55
CA PHE A 29 -1.82 27.82 0.21
C PHE A 29 -1.13 27.27 1.45
N GLU A 30 -0.89 28.08 2.48
CA GLU A 30 -0.23 27.67 3.72
C GLU A 30 -1.06 26.61 4.45
N LYS A 31 -2.38 26.86 4.58
CA LYS A 31 -3.31 25.91 5.20
C LYS A 31 -3.45 24.63 4.37
N PHE A 32 -3.40 24.75 3.04
CA PHE A 32 -3.38 23.60 2.14
C PHE A 32 -2.10 22.79 2.27
N ALA A 33 -0.94 23.44 2.27
CA ALA A 33 0.37 22.80 2.39
C ALA A 33 0.52 22.09 3.75
N GLU A 34 0.03 22.70 4.83
CA GLU A 34 -0.01 22.09 6.15
C GLU A 34 -0.88 20.82 6.16
N ASN A 35 -2.04 20.85 5.50
CA ASN A 35 -2.92 19.69 5.39
C ASN A 35 -2.31 18.58 4.52
N ILE A 36 -1.71 18.93 3.39
CA ILE A 36 -1.04 17.98 2.50
C ILE A 36 0.13 17.31 3.24
N ALA A 37 0.91 18.07 4.02
CA ALA A 37 2.03 17.52 4.78
C ALA A 37 1.61 16.47 5.83
N LYS A 38 0.34 16.51 6.28
CA LYS A 38 -0.25 15.51 7.18
C LYS A 38 -0.82 14.29 6.46
N MET A 39 -0.93 14.33 5.13
CA MET A 39 -1.42 13.18 4.35
C MET A 39 -0.34 12.11 4.22
N PRO A 40 -0.74 10.82 4.13
CA PRO A 40 0.21 9.76 3.85
C PRO A 40 0.92 10.00 2.50
N LYS A 41 2.25 9.88 2.52
CA LYS A 41 3.10 10.08 1.33
C LYS A 41 3.05 8.94 0.33
N PHE A 42 2.63 7.77 0.79
CA PHE A 42 2.49 6.56 0.00
C PHE A 42 1.27 5.78 0.48
N TYR A 43 0.79 4.86 -0.36
CA TYR A 43 -0.23 3.88 0.00
C TYR A 43 0.28 2.47 -0.28
N THR A 44 -0.19 1.52 0.54
CA THR A 44 0.16 0.10 0.42
C THR A 44 -1.04 -0.72 -0.02
N LEU A 45 -0.76 -1.86 -0.67
CA LEU A 45 -1.77 -2.87 -0.97
C LEU A 45 -1.14 -4.26 -0.91
N TRP A 46 -1.76 -5.14 -0.13
CA TRP A 46 -1.47 -6.56 -0.08
C TRP A 46 -2.38 -7.34 -1.02
N TRP A 47 -1.79 -8.28 -1.75
CA TRP A 47 -2.52 -9.23 -2.58
C TRP A 47 -1.77 -10.56 -2.70
N GLN A 48 -2.50 -11.63 -2.97
CA GLN A 48 -1.93 -12.96 -3.17
C GLN A 48 -1.52 -13.15 -4.63
N TYR A 49 -0.26 -13.49 -4.88
CA TYR A 49 0.23 -13.88 -6.21
C TYR A 49 0.02 -15.38 -6.42
N LYS A 50 -1.23 -15.73 -6.74
CA LYS A 50 -1.74 -17.10 -6.72
C LYS A 50 -0.99 -18.02 -7.69
N GLU A 51 -0.64 -17.54 -8.87
CA GLU A 51 0.06 -18.29 -9.93
C GLU A 51 1.48 -18.70 -9.52
N ALA A 52 2.08 -18.03 -8.55
CA ALA A 52 3.44 -18.31 -8.09
C ALA A 52 3.48 -19.29 -6.90
N GLY A 53 2.36 -19.47 -6.19
CA GLY A 53 2.24 -20.36 -5.03
C GLY A 53 1.69 -21.74 -5.40
N THR A 54 1.92 -22.74 -4.54
CA THR A 54 1.34 -24.09 -4.71
C THR A 54 0.00 -24.25 -4.01
N TYR A 55 -0.38 -23.32 -3.12
CA TYR A 55 -1.72 -23.30 -2.51
C TYR A 55 -2.76 -22.76 -3.51
N ASN A 56 -3.72 -23.61 -3.91
CA ASN A 56 -4.73 -23.27 -4.91
C ASN A 56 -5.91 -22.43 -4.38
N GLY A 57 -6.03 -22.25 -3.06
CA GLY A 57 -7.08 -21.44 -2.44
C GLY A 57 -6.77 -19.94 -2.49
N VAL A 58 -7.75 -19.15 -2.04
CA VAL A 58 -7.62 -17.70 -1.89
C VAL A 58 -7.55 -17.36 -0.41
N ILE A 59 -6.58 -16.54 -0.04
CA ILE A 59 -6.47 -15.98 1.30
C ILE A 59 -7.32 -14.72 1.38
N GLU A 60 -8.27 -14.72 2.30
CA GLU A 60 -9.04 -13.53 2.62
C GLU A 60 -8.16 -12.53 3.40
N ILE A 61 -8.08 -11.31 2.89
CA ILE A 61 -7.32 -10.22 3.49
C ILE A 61 -8.31 -9.14 3.92
N ALA A 62 -8.55 -9.01 5.22
CA ALA A 62 -9.55 -8.08 5.74
C ALA A 62 -9.21 -6.61 5.48
N ASN A 63 -7.93 -6.23 5.62
CA ASN A 63 -7.46 -4.84 5.47
C ASN A 63 -6.20 -4.79 4.59
N PRO A 64 -6.32 -4.98 3.26
CA PRO A 64 -5.15 -5.12 2.39
C PRO A 64 -4.32 -3.83 2.28
N SER A 65 -4.88 -2.68 2.66
CA SER A 65 -4.16 -1.40 2.61
C SER A 65 -3.28 -1.10 3.83
N GLN A 66 -3.28 -1.96 4.86
CA GLN A 66 -2.41 -1.78 6.02
C GLN A 66 -0.97 -2.23 5.75
N SER A 67 -0.02 -1.67 6.52
CA SER A 67 1.39 -2.06 6.42
C SER A 67 1.64 -3.50 6.88
N SER A 68 0.80 -4.03 7.77
CA SER A 68 0.82 -5.42 8.22
C SER A 68 -0.25 -6.26 7.53
N LEU A 69 0.09 -7.50 7.22
CA LEU A 69 -0.82 -8.52 6.73
C LEU A 69 -1.15 -9.52 7.85
N THR A 70 -2.43 -9.74 8.10
CA THR A 70 -2.93 -10.77 9.02
C THR A 70 -3.94 -11.64 8.29
N PHE A 71 -3.79 -12.96 8.39
CA PHE A 71 -4.74 -13.93 7.87
C PHE A 71 -4.64 -15.24 8.67
N VAL A 72 -5.65 -16.09 8.55
CA VAL A 72 -5.64 -17.43 9.15
C VAL A 72 -4.98 -18.41 8.19
N ALA A 73 -3.94 -19.11 8.65
CA ALA A 73 -3.28 -20.12 7.85
C ALA A 73 -4.28 -21.23 7.45
N PRO A 74 -4.45 -21.53 6.15
CA PRO A 74 -5.35 -22.60 5.72
C PRO A 74 -4.83 -23.97 6.13
N GLN A 75 -5.76 -24.91 6.28
CA GLN A 75 -5.41 -26.33 6.43
C GLN A 75 -4.97 -26.90 5.08
N VAL A 76 -3.85 -27.61 5.08
CA VAL A 76 -3.26 -28.24 3.89
C VAL A 76 -2.94 -29.71 4.19
N LYS A 77 -3.07 -30.57 3.18
CA LYS A 77 -2.77 -32.01 3.29
C LYS A 77 -1.28 -32.32 3.12
N GLU A 78 -0.59 -31.47 2.36
CA GLU A 78 0.85 -31.54 2.07
C GLU A 78 1.45 -30.13 2.14
N LEU A 79 2.78 -30.02 2.10
CA LEU A 79 3.48 -28.74 2.08
C LEU A 79 2.94 -27.85 0.95
N ALA A 80 2.52 -26.63 1.28
CA ALA A 80 2.05 -25.66 0.31
C ALA A 80 2.72 -24.29 0.50
N THR A 81 2.85 -23.52 -0.58
CA THR A 81 3.39 -22.15 -0.54
C THR A 81 2.30 -21.14 -0.86
N ILE A 82 2.27 -20.07 -0.07
CA ILE A 82 1.47 -18.86 -0.34
C ILE A 82 2.40 -17.71 -0.61
N HIS A 83 2.22 -17.06 -1.76
CA HIS A 83 3.03 -15.92 -2.17
C HIS A 83 2.20 -14.66 -2.00
N MET A 84 2.62 -13.81 -1.06
CA MET A 84 1.97 -12.53 -0.79
C MET A 84 2.86 -11.40 -1.32
N ILE A 85 2.25 -10.46 -2.01
CA ILE A 85 2.93 -9.26 -2.51
C ILE A 85 2.39 -8.06 -1.74
N ILE A 86 3.30 -7.23 -1.22
CA ILE A 86 2.98 -5.86 -0.86
C ILE A 86 3.49 -4.97 -1.98
N GLN A 87 2.61 -4.14 -2.51
CA GLN A 87 2.98 -3.00 -3.34
C GLN A 87 2.88 -1.72 -2.50
N ALA A 88 3.87 -0.86 -2.63
CA ALA A 88 3.87 0.49 -2.05
C ALA A 88 4.01 1.49 -3.20
N THR A 89 3.06 2.40 -3.32
CA THR A 89 3.07 3.44 -4.35
C THR A 89 3.15 4.80 -3.70
N ASP A 90 4.13 5.60 -4.11
CA ASP A 90 4.25 6.98 -3.65
C ASP A 90 3.16 7.88 -4.27
N THR A 91 3.13 9.13 -3.83
CA THR A 91 2.21 10.15 -4.34
C THR A 91 2.90 11.15 -5.25
N GLY A 92 4.06 10.76 -5.81
CA GLY A 92 4.83 11.52 -6.78
C GLY A 92 4.13 11.66 -8.14
N LYS A 93 4.75 12.44 -9.04
CA LYS A 93 4.30 12.60 -10.43
C LYS A 93 5.51 12.41 -11.36
N PRO A 94 5.61 11.29 -12.11
CA PRO A 94 4.71 10.13 -12.08
C PRO A 94 4.79 9.37 -10.73
N PRO A 95 3.74 8.64 -10.33
CA PRO A 95 3.81 7.80 -9.15
C PRO A 95 4.77 6.64 -9.38
N LEU A 96 5.64 6.35 -8.41
CA LEU A 96 6.51 5.17 -8.44
C LEU A 96 5.96 4.07 -7.53
N THR A 97 6.05 2.83 -7.99
CA THR A 97 5.60 1.65 -7.24
C THR A 97 6.76 0.70 -6.99
N ALA A 98 6.96 0.34 -5.73
CA ALA A 98 7.88 -0.72 -5.31
C ALA A 98 7.09 -1.95 -4.85
N PHE A 99 7.69 -3.13 -5.02
CA PHE A 99 7.09 -4.41 -4.65
C PHE A 99 8.02 -5.18 -3.72
N ALA A 100 7.44 -5.85 -2.73
CA ALA A 100 8.13 -6.87 -1.95
C ALA A 100 7.29 -8.14 -1.89
N ARG A 101 7.97 -9.30 -1.91
CA ARG A 101 7.34 -10.62 -1.88
C ARG A 101 7.65 -11.33 -0.58
N VAL A 102 6.61 -11.85 0.05
CA VAL A 102 6.69 -12.76 1.19
C VAL A 102 6.24 -14.14 0.73
N VAL A 103 7.11 -15.13 0.89
CA VAL A 103 6.81 -16.54 0.59
C VAL A 103 6.57 -17.26 1.92
N ILE A 104 5.36 -17.81 2.07
CA ILE A 104 4.89 -18.43 3.30
C ILE A 104 4.79 -19.93 3.04
N ASN A 105 5.58 -20.72 3.76
CA ASN A 105 5.51 -22.18 3.72
C ASN A 105 4.52 -22.66 4.77
N ILE A 106 3.48 -23.37 4.33
CA ILE A 106 2.45 -23.95 5.20
C ILE A 106 2.68 -25.45 5.29
N LEU A 107 2.92 -25.90 6.52
CA LEU A 107 3.04 -27.32 6.84
C LEU A 107 1.67 -27.91 7.16
N PRO A 108 1.42 -29.19 6.83
CA PRO A 108 0.24 -29.89 7.30
C PRO A 108 0.10 -29.84 8.82
N ALA A 109 -1.14 -29.75 9.30
CA ALA A 109 -1.42 -29.95 10.71
C ALA A 109 -1.03 -31.38 11.11
N LYS A 110 -0.53 -31.54 12.34
CA LYS A 110 -0.24 -32.86 12.92
C LYS A 110 -1.52 -33.59 13.29
#